data_AF-A0A2T5J992-F1
#
_entry.id   AF-A0A2T5J992-F1
#
_cell.length_a   1.000
_cell.length_b   1.000
_cell.length_c   1.000
_cell.angle_alpha   90.00
_cell.angle_beta   90.00
_cell.angle_gamma   90.00
#
_symmetry.space_group_name_H-M   'P 1'
#
loop_
_entity.id
_entity.type
_entity.pdbx_description
1 polymer ?
#
loop_
_entity_poly.entity_id
_entity_poly.type
_entity_poly.pdbx_seq_one_letter_code
_entity_poly.pdbx_strand_id
1 'polypeptide(L)'
;MKAANLEEVAAIVANFEINGGFSDAVPFGSGHINDTYRITNSYAACPDYVLQRVNHEIFKNVPALIDNISYVTDHLRNKFSTLMGSANVGDRALTLIPAKSGQYYYQDAKGQYWRLYLFLPDTRSYDVVTTTQQALEGGKALGQFQNYLADLDVSKLSVVLPDFHNINFRLKQFAEAIQNNAAGRLDEVAAEVAFVRAREHGMGEIERLGDAGKLPLRVTHNDTKFNNILFDANDRAQCIIDLDTIMPGYMAFDFGDAVRTLINTAPEDEPDLDKIQLNIPVFKAFAQGFLGQTASYMSTTELRSLTLGITLLPFIMGLRFLTDYINGDTYYKTAFPAHNLQRARAQFNLVEKLEKAHHQLYAIVMHAAEVGMSHTHAKSNEFEG
;
A
#
# COMPACT_ATOMS: atom_id res chain seq x y z
N MET A 1 19.42 -10.27 7.73
CA MET A 1 20.09 -8.97 7.59
C MET A 1 21.51 -9.10 8.14
N LYS A 2 22.54 -8.70 7.39
CA LYS A 2 23.88 -8.51 7.98
C LYS A 2 23.79 -7.26 8.86
N ALA A 3 24.44 -7.26 10.03
CA ALA A 3 24.60 -6.02 10.80
C ALA A 3 25.28 -4.99 9.89
N ALA A 4 24.67 -3.81 9.73
CA ALA A 4 25.32 -2.76 8.98
C ALA A 4 26.57 -2.32 9.74
N ASN A 5 27.62 -1.98 8.99
CA ASN A 5 28.78 -1.33 9.59
C ASN A 5 28.32 0.04 10.12
N LEU A 6 28.34 0.20 11.45
CA LEU A 6 27.92 1.44 12.13
C LEU A 6 28.68 2.66 11.59
N GLU A 7 29.96 2.52 11.25
CA GLU A 7 30.76 3.61 10.66
C GLU A 7 30.24 4.02 9.28
N GLU A 8 29.82 3.05 8.46
CA GLU A 8 29.25 3.32 7.13
C GLU A 8 27.91 4.05 7.26
N VAL A 9 27.04 3.58 8.18
CA VAL A 9 25.75 4.22 8.45
C VAL A 9 25.93 5.64 8.99
N ALA A 10 26.85 5.85 9.94
CA ALA A 10 27.16 7.17 10.48
C ALA A 10 27.65 8.13 9.39
N ALA A 11 28.53 7.66 8.48
CA ALA A 11 29.01 8.45 7.36
C ALA A 11 27.87 8.85 6.40
N ILE A 12 26.90 7.96 6.15
CA ILE A 12 25.71 8.26 5.34
C ILE A 12 24.84 9.30 6.04
N VAL A 13 24.51 9.11 7.32
CA VAL A 13 23.66 10.03 8.11
C VAL A 13 24.26 11.44 8.16
N ALA A 14 25.60 11.55 8.21
CA ALA A 14 26.29 12.84 8.21
C ALA A 14 26.05 13.70 6.95
N ASN A 15 25.47 13.14 5.88
CA ASN A 15 25.08 13.87 4.68
C ASN A 15 23.66 14.46 4.75
N PHE A 16 22.91 14.21 5.82
CA PHE A 16 21.56 14.73 6.04
C PHE A 16 21.52 15.87 7.06
N GLU A 17 20.50 16.72 6.94
CA GLU A 17 20.24 17.85 7.85
C GLU A 17 19.49 17.37 9.11
N ILE A 18 20.17 16.58 9.94
CA ILE A 18 19.63 16.14 11.22
C ILE A 18 19.79 17.20 12.32
N ASN A 19 18.86 17.21 13.27
CA ASN A 19 19.01 17.92 14.53
C ASN A 19 19.72 17.01 15.52
N GLY A 20 20.69 17.52 16.27
CA GLY A 20 21.46 16.71 17.22
C GLY A 20 22.63 15.96 16.57
N GLY A 21 22.81 14.68 16.90
CA GLY A 21 23.95 13.89 16.47
C GLY A 21 23.66 12.39 16.37
N PHE A 22 24.51 11.67 15.65
CA PHE A 22 24.39 10.21 15.52
C PHE A 22 24.92 9.51 16.77
N SER A 23 24.14 8.58 17.33
CA SER A 23 24.56 7.71 18.45
C SER A 23 24.71 6.26 18.02
N ASP A 24 23.66 5.69 17.44
CA ASP A 24 23.58 4.27 17.09
C ASP A 24 22.67 4.04 15.89
N ALA A 25 22.81 2.89 15.24
CA ALA A 25 21.91 2.43 14.20
C ALA A 25 21.63 0.93 14.31
N VAL A 26 20.35 0.58 14.33
CA VAL A 26 19.91 -0.82 14.36
C VAL A 26 19.02 -1.14 13.17
N PRO A 27 19.13 -2.34 12.57
CA PRO A 27 18.15 -2.80 11.58
C PRO A 27 16.73 -2.69 12.14
N PHE A 28 15.80 -2.17 11.35
CA PHE A 28 14.45 -1.82 11.82
C PHE A 28 13.37 -2.25 10.82
N GLY A 29 12.27 -2.80 11.35
CA GLY A 29 11.11 -3.23 10.57
C GLY A 29 11.22 -4.62 9.95
N SER A 30 10.12 -5.04 9.31
CA SER A 30 9.94 -6.33 8.63
C SER A 30 9.90 -6.21 7.10
N GLY A 31 10.11 -5.00 6.56
CA GLY A 31 10.00 -4.70 5.13
C GLY A 31 10.90 -5.59 4.25
N HIS A 32 10.41 -5.90 3.05
CA HIS A 32 11.07 -6.83 2.12
C HIS A 32 11.80 -6.16 0.95
N ILE A 33 11.56 -4.86 0.72
CA ILE A 33 12.04 -4.13 -0.45
C ILE A 33 13.31 -3.36 -0.13
N ASN A 34 13.25 -2.42 0.83
CA ASN A 34 14.36 -1.55 1.23
C ASN A 34 15.07 -2.06 2.48
N ASP A 35 16.37 -1.78 2.62
CA ASP A 35 17.07 -1.96 3.90
C ASP A 35 16.77 -0.76 4.79
N THR A 36 16.25 -1.02 5.99
CA THR A 36 15.76 0.02 6.91
C THR A 36 16.52 -0.03 8.23
N TYR A 37 16.96 1.13 8.71
CA TYR A 37 17.67 1.29 9.97
C TYR A 37 16.99 2.38 10.81
N ARG A 38 16.80 2.10 12.10
CA ARG A 38 16.46 3.13 13.08
C ARG A 38 17.75 3.78 13.54
N ILE A 39 17.82 5.10 13.45
CA ILE A 39 18.94 5.92 13.87
C ILE A 39 18.58 6.59 15.19
N THR A 40 19.38 6.34 16.22
CA THR A 40 19.20 6.96 17.54
C THR A 40 19.99 8.25 17.64
N ASN A 41 19.35 9.30 18.14
CA ASN A 41 19.99 10.57 18.37
C ASN A 41 20.88 10.53 19.62
N SER A 42 22.05 11.16 19.57
CA SER A 42 22.91 11.34 20.74
C SER A 42 22.36 12.35 21.75
N TYR A 43 21.42 13.20 21.33
CA TYR A 43 20.74 14.16 22.19
C TYR A 43 19.29 13.73 22.41
N ALA A 44 18.94 13.37 23.64
CA ALA A 44 17.59 12.91 23.99
C ALA A 44 16.47 13.94 23.73
N ALA A 45 16.81 15.24 23.62
CA ALA A 45 15.86 16.30 23.26
C ALA A 45 15.63 16.45 21.74
N CYS A 46 16.39 15.71 20.92
CA CYS A 46 16.26 15.70 19.46
C CYS A 46 15.58 14.39 19.00
N PRO A 47 14.86 14.42 17.87
CA PRO A 47 14.16 13.22 17.40
C PRO A 47 15.13 12.18 16.85
N ASP A 48 14.67 10.92 16.88
CA ASP A 48 15.27 9.81 16.14
C ASP A 48 14.91 9.88 14.64
N TYR A 49 15.57 9.03 13.84
CA TYR A 49 15.35 8.97 12.39
C TYR A 49 15.22 7.55 11.86
N VAL A 50 14.67 7.41 10.65
CA VAL A 50 14.65 6.15 9.88
C VAL A 50 15.45 6.35 8.61
N LEU A 51 16.60 5.69 8.52
CA LEU A 51 17.43 5.67 7.32
C LEU A 51 17.04 4.48 6.45
N GLN A 52 16.85 4.70 5.16
CA GLN A 52 16.56 3.64 4.21
C GLN A 52 17.50 3.66 3.02
N ARG A 53 18.01 2.49 2.67
CA ARG A 53 18.63 2.25 1.36
C ARG A 53 17.53 1.83 0.39
N VAL A 54 17.31 2.65 -0.63
CA VAL A 54 16.30 2.39 -1.65
C VAL A 54 16.76 1.25 -2.57
N ASN A 55 15.90 0.27 -2.78
CA ASN A 55 16.15 -0.81 -3.72
C ASN A 55 16.02 -0.31 -5.17
N HIS A 56 17.13 0.18 -5.71
CA HIS A 56 17.22 0.67 -7.09
C HIS A 56 17.25 -0.45 -8.15
N GLU A 57 17.24 -1.73 -7.75
CA GLU A 57 16.97 -2.84 -8.67
C GLU A 57 15.48 -2.92 -9.02
N ILE A 58 14.61 -2.59 -8.07
CA ILE A 58 13.16 -2.51 -8.28
C ILE A 58 12.79 -1.11 -8.78
N PHE A 59 13.20 -0.07 -8.07
CA PHE A 59 12.92 1.32 -8.41
C PHE A 59 14.02 1.91 -9.29
N LYS A 60 13.90 1.73 -10.61
CA LYS A 60 14.93 2.16 -11.57
C LYS A 60 15.17 3.66 -11.59
N ASN A 61 14.13 4.46 -11.33
CA ASN A 61 14.21 5.91 -11.27
C ASN A 61 13.97 6.41 -9.84
N VAL A 62 15.01 6.28 -9.01
CA VAL A 62 14.97 6.70 -7.59
C VAL A 62 14.70 8.20 -7.42
N PRO A 63 15.26 9.12 -8.24
CA PRO A 63 14.89 10.54 -8.17
C PRO A 63 13.38 10.77 -8.32
N ALA A 64 12.74 10.19 -9.36
CA ALA A 64 11.30 10.33 -9.56
C ALA A 64 10.45 9.73 -8.42
N LEU A 65 10.91 8.62 -7.83
CA LEU A 65 10.32 8.03 -6.62
C LEU A 65 10.31 9.03 -5.46
N ILE A 66 11.44 9.67 -5.20
CA ILE A 66 11.57 10.62 -4.09
C ILE A 66 10.79 11.91 -4.38
N ASP A 67 10.77 12.37 -5.63
CA ASP A 67 9.98 13.52 -6.05
C ASP A 67 8.49 13.27 -5.78
N ASN A 68 7.95 12.11 -6.14
CA ASN A 68 6.57 11.72 -5.83
C ASN A 68 6.28 11.77 -4.32
N ILE A 69 7.17 11.20 -3.51
CA ILE A 69 7.01 11.17 -2.05
C ILE A 69 7.05 12.59 -1.47
N SER A 70 8.01 13.42 -1.88
CA SER A 70 8.10 14.81 -1.41
C SER A 70 6.86 15.60 -1.81
N TYR A 71 6.37 15.45 -3.03
CA TYR A 71 5.21 16.18 -3.53
C TYR A 71 3.93 15.84 -2.74
N VAL A 72 3.72 14.56 -2.44
CA VAL A 72 2.60 14.11 -1.61
C VAL A 72 2.76 14.55 -0.16
N THR A 73 3.92 14.32 0.45
CA THR A 73 4.14 14.62 1.87
C THR A 73 4.11 16.12 2.13
N ASP A 74 4.63 16.96 1.24
CA ASP A 74 4.54 18.42 1.33
C ASP A 74 3.09 18.90 1.26
N HIS A 75 2.30 18.36 0.34
CA HIS A 75 0.87 18.69 0.25
C HIS A 75 0.11 18.32 1.52
N LEU A 76 0.31 17.10 2.03
CA LEU A 76 -0.31 16.63 3.28
C LEU A 76 0.10 17.50 4.47
N ARG A 77 1.38 17.84 4.61
CA ARG A 77 1.87 18.72 5.68
C ARG A 77 1.19 20.09 5.63
N ASN A 78 1.02 20.66 4.43
CA ASN A 78 0.31 21.94 4.26
C ASN A 78 -1.17 21.84 4.64
N LYS A 79 -1.85 20.75 4.26
CA LYS A 79 -3.24 20.47 4.67
C LYS A 79 -3.36 20.37 6.19
N PHE A 80 -2.52 19.55 6.83
CA PHE A 80 -2.53 19.38 8.29
C PHE A 80 -2.20 20.67 9.03
N SER A 81 -1.22 21.44 8.56
CA SER A 81 -0.87 22.74 9.15
C SER A 81 -2.05 23.71 9.14
N THR A 82 -2.82 23.71 8.06
CA THR A 82 -4.00 24.57 7.90
C THR A 82 -5.14 24.14 8.83
N LEU A 83 -5.33 22.82 9.03
CA LEU A 83 -6.46 22.29 9.80
C LEU A 83 -6.21 22.25 11.32
N MET A 84 -4.97 21.99 11.74
CA MET A 84 -4.63 21.69 13.15
C MET A 84 -3.55 22.61 13.73
N GLY A 85 -3.00 23.53 12.94
CA GLY A 85 -1.82 24.32 13.29
C GLY A 85 -0.52 23.52 13.18
N SER A 86 0.62 24.21 13.20
CA SER A 86 1.94 23.62 12.91
C SER A 86 2.48 22.68 13.99
N ALA A 87 1.90 22.68 15.20
CA ALA A 87 2.51 22.07 16.38
C ALA A 87 2.56 20.52 16.37
N ASN A 88 1.78 19.84 15.52
CA ASN A 88 1.70 18.36 15.52
C ASN A 88 1.66 17.74 14.11
N VAL A 89 2.16 18.46 13.10
CA VAL A 89 2.10 18.01 11.69
C VAL A 89 3.06 16.84 11.45
N GLY A 90 4.21 16.85 12.13
CA GLY A 90 5.23 15.79 12.04
C GLY A 90 4.71 14.43 12.49
N ASP A 91 3.69 14.38 13.37
CA ASP A 91 3.13 13.14 13.91
C ASP A 91 2.11 12.48 12.98
N ARG A 92 1.67 13.20 11.94
CA ARG A 92 0.55 12.82 11.06
C ARG A 92 0.97 12.57 9.62
N ALA A 93 2.16 13.03 9.22
CA ALA A 93 2.70 12.84 7.89
C ALA A 93 4.18 12.42 7.94
N LEU A 94 4.56 11.46 7.11
CA LEU A 94 5.95 11.13 6.87
C LEU A 94 6.73 12.39 6.49
N THR A 95 7.85 12.61 7.17
CA THR A 95 8.67 13.80 6.97
C THR A 95 10.04 13.38 6.47
N LEU A 96 10.32 13.66 5.20
CA LEU A 96 11.65 13.52 4.60
C LEU A 96 12.60 14.56 5.20
N ILE A 97 13.82 14.13 5.51
CA ILE A 97 14.91 15.00 5.93
C ILE A 97 15.80 15.25 4.71
N PRO A 98 16.04 16.52 4.32
CA PRO A 98 16.88 16.83 3.19
C PRO A 98 18.34 16.44 3.47
N ALA A 99 19.03 16.03 2.41
CA ALA A 99 20.48 16.00 2.38
C ALA A 99 21.03 17.43 2.33
N LYS A 100 22.29 17.60 2.74
CA LYS A 100 23.03 18.88 2.68
C LYS A 100 23.17 19.43 1.25
N SER A 101 22.88 18.62 0.24
CA SER A 101 22.78 19.02 -1.17
C SER A 101 21.47 19.73 -1.51
N GLY A 102 20.51 19.78 -0.58
CA GLY A 102 19.15 20.27 -0.79
C GLY A 102 18.18 19.24 -1.40
N GLN A 103 18.66 18.04 -1.76
CA GLN A 103 17.83 16.95 -2.27
C GLN A 103 17.31 16.08 -1.12
N TYR A 104 16.18 15.40 -1.28
CA TYR A 104 15.67 14.45 -0.26
C TYR A 104 16.34 13.06 -0.29
N TYR A 105 17.49 12.96 -0.95
CA TYR A 105 18.30 11.76 -0.98
C TYR A 105 19.79 12.05 -1.06
N TYR A 106 20.56 11.05 -0.70
CA TYR A 106 22.01 11.00 -0.87
C TYR A 106 22.38 9.77 -1.69
N GLN A 107 23.21 9.94 -2.72
CA GLN A 107 23.80 8.83 -3.46
C GLN A 107 25.25 8.63 -2.98
N ASP A 108 25.56 7.44 -2.47
CA ASP A 108 26.91 7.13 -2.00
C ASP A 108 27.89 6.86 -3.15
N ALA A 109 29.17 6.72 -2.83
CA ALA A 109 30.22 6.43 -3.82
C ALA A 109 30.06 5.06 -4.52
N LYS A 110 29.23 4.16 -3.99
CA LYS A 110 28.89 2.86 -4.58
C LYS A 110 27.61 2.93 -5.43
N GLY A 111 27.07 4.14 -5.65
CA GLY A 111 25.86 4.38 -6.44
C GLY A 111 24.57 4.02 -5.72
N GLN A 112 24.60 3.68 -4.42
CA GLN A 112 23.39 3.36 -3.67
C GLN A 112 22.65 4.64 -3.26
N TYR A 113 21.32 4.60 -3.32
CA TYR A 113 20.47 5.70 -2.92
C TYR A 113 20.00 5.54 -1.49
N TRP A 114 20.14 6.61 -0.72
CA TRP A 114 19.76 6.68 0.68
C TRP A 114 18.78 7.84 0.89
N ARG A 115 17.76 7.61 1.72
CA ARG A 115 16.82 8.63 2.18
C ARG A 115 16.65 8.55 3.69
N LEU A 116 16.28 9.67 4.30
CA LEU A 116 16.11 9.77 5.75
C LEU A 116 14.73 10.33 6.07
N TYR A 117 14.03 9.70 7.00
CA TYR A 117 12.76 10.17 7.54
C TYR A 117 12.90 10.51 9.02
N LEU A 118 12.05 11.41 9.51
CA LEU A 118 11.78 11.54 10.94
C LEU A 118 11.19 10.23 11.48
N PHE A 119 11.69 9.76 12.63
CA PHE A 119 11.10 8.62 13.32
C PHE A 119 9.84 9.05 14.08
N LEU A 120 8.77 8.25 13.97
CA LEU A 120 7.51 8.47 14.67
C LEU A 120 7.47 7.61 15.94
N PRO A 121 7.75 8.19 17.13
CA PRO A 121 7.75 7.43 18.38
C PRO A 121 6.33 6.99 18.78
N ASP A 122 6.25 6.02 19.69
CA ASP A 122 5.00 5.56 20.32
C ASP A 122 3.92 5.10 19.32
N THR A 123 4.35 4.62 18.16
CA THR A 123 3.49 4.03 17.14
C THR A 123 3.65 2.51 17.05
N ARG A 124 2.60 1.83 16.57
CA ARG A 124 2.58 0.39 16.27
C ARG A 124 1.85 0.13 14.96
N SER A 125 2.24 -0.92 14.26
CA SER A 125 1.52 -1.46 13.09
C SER A 125 1.00 -2.87 13.37
N TYR A 126 0.07 -3.34 12.54
CA TYR A 126 -0.57 -4.64 12.70
C TYR A 126 -0.48 -5.44 11.41
N ASP A 127 0.14 -6.62 11.48
CA ASP A 127 0.14 -7.58 10.36
C ASP A 127 -1.23 -8.27 10.20
N VAL A 128 -2.00 -8.39 11.28
CA VAL A 128 -3.35 -8.98 11.29
C VAL A 128 -4.30 -8.07 12.04
N VAL A 129 -5.43 -7.74 11.40
CA VAL A 129 -6.50 -6.95 12.01
C VAL A 129 -7.37 -7.85 12.86
N THR A 130 -7.45 -7.57 14.16
CA THR A 130 -8.19 -8.44 15.10
C THR A 130 -9.47 -7.80 15.63
N THR A 131 -9.63 -6.49 15.48
CA THR A 131 -10.81 -5.76 15.98
C THR A 131 -11.45 -4.87 14.92
N THR A 132 -12.76 -4.64 15.06
CA THR A 132 -13.49 -3.69 14.22
C THR A 132 -13.04 -2.24 14.45
N GLN A 133 -12.54 -1.92 15.64
CA GLN A 133 -12.01 -0.59 15.95
C GLN A 133 -10.75 -0.29 15.13
N GLN A 134 -9.80 -1.24 15.08
CA GLN A 134 -8.61 -1.13 14.22
C GLN A 134 -9.02 -0.95 12.75
N ALA A 135 -9.94 -1.79 12.28
CA ALA A 135 -10.43 -1.72 10.90
C ALA A 135 -11.06 -0.35 10.57
N LEU A 136 -11.89 0.18 11.47
CA LEU A 136 -12.52 1.49 11.33
C LEU A 136 -11.47 2.61 11.25
N GLU A 137 -10.48 2.62 12.15
CA GLU A 137 -9.43 3.63 12.19
C GLU A 137 -8.49 3.52 10.98
N GLY A 138 -8.14 2.31 10.54
CA GLY A 138 -7.39 2.10 9.30
C GLY A 138 -8.15 2.58 8.07
N GLY A 139 -9.46 2.30 8.00
CA GLY A 139 -10.33 2.83 6.95
C GLY A 139 -10.37 4.36 6.94
N LYS A 140 -10.51 4.99 8.12
CA LYS A 140 -10.47 6.45 8.25
C LYS A 140 -9.14 7.02 7.79
N ALA A 141 -8.01 6.43 8.18
CA ALA A 141 -6.70 6.94 7.77
C ALA A 141 -6.50 6.90 6.26
N LEU A 142 -6.80 5.75 5.63
CA LEU A 142 -6.68 5.63 4.17
C LEU A 142 -7.67 6.54 3.44
N GLY A 143 -8.89 6.66 3.95
CA GLY A 143 -9.89 7.59 3.41
C GLY A 143 -9.47 9.05 3.54
N GLN A 144 -8.89 9.45 4.68
CA GLN A 144 -8.36 10.80 4.90
C GLN A 144 -7.18 11.10 3.99
N PHE A 145 -6.26 10.14 3.83
CA PHE A 145 -5.15 10.25 2.90
C PHE A 145 -5.64 10.53 1.47
N GLN A 146 -6.61 9.75 0.99
CA GLN A 146 -7.24 9.96 -0.31
C GLN A 146 -7.97 11.30 -0.41
N ASN A 147 -8.72 11.68 0.62
CA ASN A 147 -9.47 12.94 0.65
C ASN A 147 -8.54 14.17 0.63
N TYR A 148 -7.46 14.16 1.41
CA TYR A 148 -6.51 15.27 1.46
C TYR A 148 -5.64 15.38 0.22
N LEU A 149 -5.56 14.33 -0.60
CA LEU A 149 -4.90 14.33 -1.90
C LEU A 149 -5.85 14.56 -3.07
N ALA A 150 -7.16 14.70 -2.83
CA ALA A 150 -8.15 14.81 -3.89
C ALA A 150 -7.97 16.06 -4.77
N ASP A 151 -7.33 17.11 -4.24
CA ASP A 151 -6.99 18.35 -4.96
C ASP A 151 -5.52 18.44 -5.39
N LEU A 152 -4.72 17.40 -5.16
CA LEU A 152 -3.33 17.35 -5.63
C LEU A 152 -3.30 17.07 -7.13
N ASP A 153 -2.54 17.87 -7.88
CA ASP A 153 -2.39 17.69 -9.33
C ASP A 153 -1.60 16.40 -9.63
N VAL A 154 -2.34 15.34 -9.98
CA VAL A 154 -1.82 14.00 -10.27
C VAL A 154 -0.88 13.97 -11.49
N SER A 155 -0.98 14.94 -12.41
CA SER A 155 -0.16 14.97 -13.61
C SER A 155 1.33 15.24 -13.33
N LYS A 156 1.65 15.73 -12.12
CA LYS A 156 3.03 15.94 -11.67
C LYS A 156 3.68 14.70 -11.07
N LEU A 157 2.92 13.62 -10.85
CA LEU A 157 3.48 12.36 -10.36
C LEU A 157 4.01 11.51 -11.51
N SER A 158 5.17 10.91 -11.29
CA SER A 158 5.77 9.93 -12.19
C SER A 158 5.21 8.52 -11.95
N VAL A 159 5.17 7.70 -12.99
CA VAL A 159 4.94 6.25 -12.85
C VAL A 159 6.27 5.58 -12.52
N VAL A 160 6.50 5.27 -11.25
CA VAL A 160 7.78 4.76 -10.73
C VAL A 160 7.91 3.23 -10.85
N LEU A 161 6.77 2.54 -10.91
CA LEU A 161 6.64 1.12 -11.20
C LEU A 161 5.57 0.91 -12.28
N PRO A 162 5.96 0.96 -13.57
CA PRO A 162 5.05 0.68 -14.66
C PRO A 162 4.37 -0.69 -14.49
N ASP A 163 3.10 -0.74 -14.87
CA ASP A 163 2.31 -1.98 -14.89
C ASP A 163 2.14 -2.68 -13.53
N PHE A 164 2.31 -1.95 -12.41
CA PHE A 164 2.26 -2.55 -11.08
C PHE A 164 0.95 -3.31 -10.81
N HIS A 165 -0.19 -2.63 -11.01
CA HIS A 165 -1.54 -3.19 -10.93
C HIS A 165 -2.20 -3.44 -12.29
N ASN A 166 -1.41 -3.44 -13.37
CA ASN A 166 -1.94 -3.65 -14.72
C ASN A 166 -2.22 -5.14 -14.98
N ILE A 167 -3.48 -5.52 -14.98
CA ILE A 167 -3.89 -6.92 -15.15
C ILE A 167 -3.62 -7.43 -16.56
N ASN A 168 -3.80 -6.60 -17.60
CA ASN A 168 -3.52 -7.01 -18.97
C ASN A 168 -2.03 -7.36 -19.15
N PHE A 169 -1.15 -6.58 -18.53
CA PHE A 169 0.28 -6.89 -18.47
C PHE A 169 0.55 -8.19 -17.72
N ARG A 170 -0.08 -8.41 -16.55
CA ARG A 170 0.10 -9.66 -15.79
C ARG A 170 -0.39 -10.89 -16.56
N LEU A 171 -1.52 -10.79 -17.27
CA LEU A 171 -2.05 -11.86 -18.11
C LEU A 171 -1.11 -12.17 -19.29
N LYS A 172 -0.48 -11.15 -19.87
CA LYS A 172 0.55 -11.35 -20.89
C LYS A 172 1.76 -12.11 -20.33
N GLN A 173 2.28 -11.70 -19.16
CA GLN A 173 3.39 -12.40 -18.51
C GLN A 173 3.03 -13.86 -18.19
N PHE A 174 1.79 -14.11 -17.77
CA PHE A 174 1.30 -15.45 -17.50
C PHE A 174 1.21 -16.30 -18.78
N ALA A 175 0.72 -15.75 -19.88
CA ALA A 175 0.68 -16.43 -21.17
C ALA A 175 2.09 -16.80 -21.66
N GLU A 176 3.07 -15.90 -21.49
CA GLU A 176 4.48 -16.16 -21.79
C GLU A 176 5.05 -17.27 -20.90
N ALA A 177 4.74 -17.27 -19.60
CA ALA A 177 5.17 -18.33 -18.68
C ALA A 177 4.59 -19.70 -19.07
N ILE A 178 3.31 -19.77 -19.47
CA ILE A 178 2.69 -21.01 -19.99
C ILE A 178 3.41 -21.48 -21.25
N GLN A 179 3.68 -20.57 -22.20
CA GLN A 179 4.34 -20.93 -23.46
C GLN A 179 5.75 -21.46 -23.23
N ASN A 180 6.50 -20.83 -22.35
CA ASN A 180 7.88 -21.20 -22.07
C ASN A 180 7.98 -22.44 -21.17
N ASN A 181 7.05 -22.59 -20.22
CA ASN A 181 7.03 -23.62 -19.19
C ASN A 181 8.43 -23.87 -18.61
N ALA A 182 9.12 -22.81 -18.20
CA ALA A 182 10.57 -22.84 -17.96
C ALA A 182 11.00 -23.88 -16.90
N ALA A 183 10.16 -24.09 -15.88
CA ALA A 183 10.40 -25.09 -14.84
C ALA A 183 9.77 -26.47 -15.11
N GLY A 184 9.05 -26.65 -16.22
CA GLY A 184 8.36 -27.91 -16.54
C GLY A 184 7.14 -28.22 -15.65
N ARG A 185 6.61 -27.22 -14.93
CA ARG A 185 5.57 -27.38 -13.89
C ARG A 185 4.13 -27.18 -14.39
N LEU A 186 3.93 -26.88 -15.68
CA LEU A 186 2.61 -26.56 -16.21
C LEU A 186 1.56 -27.67 -16.00
N ASP A 187 1.99 -28.95 -16.06
CA ASP A 187 1.10 -30.10 -15.87
C ASP A 187 0.54 -30.20 -14.43
N GLU A 188 1.18 -29.54 -13.46
CA GLU A 188 0.77 -29.52 -12.05
C GLU A 188 -0.31 -28.47 -11.74
N VAL A 189 -0.59 -27.56 -12.68
CA VAL A 189 -1.38 -26.33 -12.43
C VAL A 189 -2.55 -26.13 -13.38
N ALA A 190 -3.07 -27.22 -13.96
CA ALA A 190 -4.17 -27.16 -14.92
C ALA A 190 -5.44 -26.49 -14.35
N ALA A 191 -5.74 -26.73 -13.06
CA ALA A 191 -6.90 -26.14 -12.40
C ALA A 191 -6.74 -24.62 -12.21
N GLU A 192 -5.55 -24.18 -11.83
CA GLU A 192 -5.21 -22.77 -11.64
C GLU A 192 -5.17 -22.02 -12.97
N VAL A 193 -4.70 -22.64 -14.05
CA VAL A 193 -4.78 -22.07 -15.41
C VAL A 193 -6.24 -21.89 -15.84
N ALA A 194 -7.09 -22.89 -15.60
CA ALA A 194 -8.51 -22.78 -15.91
C ALA A 194 -9.20 -21.69 -15.06
N PHE A 195 -8.81 -21.56 -13.79
CA PHE A 195 -9.28 -20.51 -12.90
C PHE A 195 -9.00 -19.10 -13.43
N VAL A 196 -7.76 -18.85 -13.88
CA VAL A 196 -7.34 -17.58 -14.47
C VAL A 196 -8.14 -17.30 -15.74
N ARG A 197 -8.17 -18.26 -16.68
CA ARG A 197 -8.86 -18.12 -17.98
C ARG A 197 -10.34 -17.77 -17.85
N ALA A 198 -11.03 -18.35 -16.86
CA ALA A 198 -12.44 -18.08 -16.62
C ALA A 198 -12.72 -16.63 -16.19
N ARG A 199 -11.70 -15.90 -15.72
CA ARG A 199 -11.84 -14.58 -15.08
C ARG A 199 -11.13 -13.44 -15.79
N GLU A 200 -10.30 -13.72 -16.80
CA GLU A 200 -9.49 -12.72 -17.52
C GLU A 200 -10.31 -11.50 -17.96
N HIS A 201 -11.45 -11.74 -18.63
CA HIS A 201 -12.30 -10.66 -19.10
C HIS A 201 -12.84 -9.80 -17.94
N GLY A 202 -13.36 -10.43 -16.88
CA GLY A 202 -13.93 -9.72 -15.73
C GLY A 202 -12.88 -8.88 -14.98
N MET A 203 -11.68 -9.42 -14.80
CA MET A 203 -10.60 -8.75 -14.08
C MET A 203 -10.06 -7.52 -14.82
N GLY A 204 -10.20 -7.45 -16.14
CA GLY A 204 -9.86 -6.26 -16.94
C GLY A 204 -10.83 -5.07 -16.87
N GLU A 205 -11.89 -5.12 -16.05
CA GLU A 205 -12.95 -4.10 -16.07
C GLU A 205 -12.48 -2.73 -15.59
N ILE A 206 -11.66 -2.65 -14.54
CA ILE A 206 -11.16 -1.36 -14.02
C ILE A 206 -10.35 -0.62 -15.10
N GLU A 207 -9.48 -1.34 -15.82
CA GLU A 207 -8.70 -0.75 -16.92
C GLU A 207 -9.60 -0.27 -18.06
N ARG A 208 -10.57 -1.08 -18.49
CA ARG A 208 -11.54 -0.65 -19.51
C ARG A 208 -12.33 0.59 -19.11
N LEU A 209 -12.74 0.69 -17.84
CA LEU A 209 -13.40 1.89 -17.33
C LEU A 209 -12.45 3.09 -17.30
N GLY A 210 -11.19 2.86 -16.94
CA GLY A 210 -10.10 3.83 -16.98
C GLY A 210 -9.84 4.39 -18.37
N ASP A 211 -9.61 3.51 -19.34
CA ASP A 211 -9.36 3.85 -20.76
C ASP A 211 -10.55 4.59 -21.38
N ALA A 212 -11.77 4.26 -20.95
CA ALA A 212 -12.99 4.95 -21.36
C ALA A 212 -13.21 6.30 -20.66
N GLY A 213 -12.29 6.75 -19.79
CA GLY A 213 -12.41 7.99 -19.03
C GLY A 213 -13.52 7.99 -17.97
N LYS A 214 -14.01 6.81 -17.57
CA LYS A 214 -15.11 6.67 -16.60
C LYS A 214 -14.64 6.59 -15.15
N LEU A 215 -13.35 6.37 -14.94
CA LEU A 215 -12.70 6.43 -13.63
C LEU A 215 -11.68 7.58 -13.62
N PRO A 216 -11.73 8.48 -12.62
CA PRO A 216 -10.74 9.53 -12.49
C PRO A 216 -9.39 8.93 -12.07
N LEU A 217 -8.32 9.41 -12.69
CA LEU A 217 -6.98 9.13 -12.23
C LEU A 217 -6.71 9.93 -10.95
N ARG A 218 -6.22 9.26 -9.91
CA ARG A 218 -5.95 9.86 -8.59
C ARG A 218 -4.55 9.53 -8.13
N VAL A 219 -4.10 10.24 -7.11
CA VAL A 219 -2.95 9.80 -6.32
C VAL A 219 -3.34 8.55 -5.56
N THR A 220 -2.59 7.48 -5.76
CA THR A 220 -2.84 6.19 -5.11
C THR A 220 -1.58 5.73 -4.41
N HIS A 221 -1.74 5.08 -3.26
CA HIS A 221 -0.64 4.48 -2.52
C HIS A 221 -0.15 3.20 -3.19
N ASN A 222 -1.06 2.41 -3.77
CA ASN A 222 -0.85 1.13 -4.45
C ASN A 222 -0.33 -0.03 -3.59
N ASP A 223 0.00 0.15 -2.30
CA ASP A 223 0.43 -0.92 -1.39
C ASP A 223 -0.17 -0.66 0.02
N THR A 224 -1.48 -0.76 0.09
CA THR A 224 -2.28 -0.33 1.25
C THR A 224 -2.49 -1.46 2.26
N LYS A 225 -1.53 -2.39 2.35
CA LYS A 225 -1.52 -3.41 3.39
C LYS A 225 -1.69 -2.76 4.76
N PHE A 226 -2.45 -3.39 5.63
CA PHE A 226 -2.82 -2.78 6.90
C PHE A 226 -1.61 -2.44 7.80
N ASN A 227 -0.50 -3.18 7.66
CA ASN A 227 0.74 -2.90 8.39
C ASN A 227 1.50 -1.64 7.91
N ASN A 228 1.08 -1.03 6.80
CA ASN A 228 1.53 0.29 6.35
C ASN A 228 0.76 1.45 7.03
N ILE A 229 -0.10 1.15 8.00
CA ILE A 229 -0.76 2.15 8.84
C ILE A 229 -0.18 2.09 10.26
N LEU A 230 0.29 3.23 10.75
CA LEU A 230 0.78 3.40 12.11
C LEU A 230 -0.36 3.87 13.02
N PHE A 231 -0.48 3.24 14.18
CA PHE A 231 -1.48 3.50 15.21
C PHE A 231 -0.81 3.95 16.51
N ASP A 232 -1.49 4.78 17.31
CA ASP A 232 -1.06 5.09 18.67
C ASP A 232 -1.40 3.96 19.66
N ALA A 233 -1.04 4.16 20.93
CA ALA A 233 -1.33 3.22 22.01
C ALA A 233 -2.84 2.94 22.22
N ASN A 234 -3.73 3.79 21.70
CA ASN A 234 -5.19 3.69 21.79
C ASN A 234 -5.85 3.22 20.48
N ASP A 235 -5.08 2.64 19.55
CA ASP A 235 -5.55 2.18 18.24
C ASP A 235 -6.11 3.28 17.34
N ARG A 236 -5.68 4.54 17.52
CA ARG A 236 -6.03 5.62 16.59
C ARG A 236 -4.94 5.75 15.55
N ALA A 237 -5.32 5.73 14.29
CA ALA A 237 -4.38 5.84 13.19
C ALA A 237 -3.67 7.21 13.22
N GLN A 238 -2.37 7.21 13.00
CA GLN A 238 -1.50 8.38 13.04
C GLN A 238 -1.00 8.73 11.66
N CYS A 239 -0.41 7.77 10.95
CA CYS A 239 0.27 8.02 9.68
C CYS A 239 0.21 6.79 8.77
N ILE A 240 0.23 7.02 7.46
CA ILE A 240 0.45 5.98 6.45
C ILE A 240 1.92 6.05 6.02
N ILE A 241 2.56 4.88 5.98
CA ILE A 241 3.97 4.72 5.63
C ILE A 241 4.14 3.89 4.36
N ASP A 242 5.38 3.72 3.91
CA ASP A 242 5.74 2.98 2.69
C ASP A 242 5.18 3.60 1.40
N LEU A 243 5.49 4.89 1.20
CA LEU A 243 4.98 5.70 0.10
C LEU A 243 5.69 5.42 -1.25
N ASP A 244 6.38 4.29 -1.39
CA ASP A 244 7.26 4.01 -2.53
C ASP A 244 6.49 3.68 -3.81
N THR A 245 5.26 3.22 -3.64
CA THR A 245 4.37 2.90 -4.74
C THR A 245 3.38 4.03 -5.00
N ILE A 246 3.61 5.23 -4.43
CA ILE A 246 2.80 6.41 -4.77
C ILE A 246 3.00 6.78 -6.22
N MET A 247 1.91 6.73 -6.97
CA MET A 247 1.84 7.14 -8.37
C MET A 247 0.37 7.30 -8.78
N PRO A 248 0.10 7.77 -10.02
CA PRO A 248 -1.26 7.82 -10.54
C PRO A 248 -1.90 6.43 -10.63
N GLY A 249 -3.16 6.33 -10.23
CA GLY A 249 -3.94 5.09 -10.27
C GLY A 249 -5.42 5.30 -10.01
N TYR A 250 -6.16 4.22 -9.78
CA TYR A 250 -7.59 4.27 -9.45
C TYR A 250 -7.81 3.93 -7.98
N MET A 251 -8.75 4.62 -7.33
CA MET A 251 -9.06 4.40 -5.90
C MET A 251 -9.42 2.94 -5.58
N ALA A 252 -9.97 2.21 -6.56
CA ALA A 252 -10.25 0.78 -6.44
C ALA A 252 -8.99 -0.06 -6.12
N PHE A 253 -7.79 0.37 -6.53
CA PHE A 253 -6.55 -0.34 -6.23
C PHE A 253 -6.21 -0.26 -4.73
N ASP A 254 -6.16 0.96 -4.19
CA ASP A 254 -5.91 1.19 -2.76
C ASP A 254 -6.98 0.54 -1.88
N PHE A 255 -8.24 0.62 -2.28
CA PHE A 255 -9.32 -0.01 -1.52
C PHE A 255 -9.22 -1.54 -1.59
N GLY A 256 -8.96 -2.09 -2.77
CA GLY A 256 -8.86 -3.54 -2.99
C GLY A 256 -7.69 -4.17 -2.24
N ASP A 257 -6.51 -3.54 -2.26
CA ASP A 257 -5.32 -4.10 -1.63
C ASP A 257 -5.38 -4.04 -0.10
N ALA A 258 -5.99 -2.97 0.45
CA ALA A 258 -6.31 -2.91 1.87
C ALA A 258 -7.29 -4.03 2.24
N VAL A 259 -8.37 -4.20 1.48
CA VAL A 259 -9.38 -5.22 1.75
C VAL A 259 -8.78 -6.63 1.69
N ARG A 260 -7.91 -6.90 0.73
CA ARG A 260 -7.22 -8.19 0.58
C ARG A 260 -6.52 -8.64 1.86
N THR A 261 -5.87 -7.72 2.57
CA THR A 261 -5.14 -8.02 3.82
C THR A 261 -6.02 -7.97 5.08
N LEU A 262 -7.08 -7.14 5.10
CA LEU A 262 -7.94 -7.00 6.28
C LEU A 262 -9.03 -8.08 6.37
N ILE A 263 -9.60 -8.51 5.24
CA ILE A 263 -10.82 -9.33 5.24
C ILE A 263 -10.51 -10.81 5.45
N ASN A 264 -9.30 -11.24 5.09
CA ASN A 264 -8.90 -12.63 5.18
C ASN A 264 -8.56 -13.00 6.63
N THR A 265 -9.15 -14.08 7.14
CA THR A 265 -8.87 -14.60 8.48
C THR A 265 -7.56 -15.38 8.58
N ALA A 266 -6.91 -15.66 7.45
CA ALA A 266 -5.68 -16.44 7.36
C ALA A 266 -4.55 -15.67 6.64
N PRO A 267 -3.28 -16.07 6.84
CA PRO A 267 -2.15 -15.51 6.09
C PRO A 267 -2.26 -15.68 4.57
N GLU A 268 -1.47 -14.90 3.83
CA GLU A 268 -1.44 -14.90 2.35
C GLU A 268 -1.03 -16.27 1.76
N ASP A 269 -0.26 -17.04 2.51
CA ASP A 269 0.30 -18.33 2.16
C ASP A 269 -0.33 -19.49 2.97
N GLU A 270 -1.56 -19.35 3.48
CA GLU A 270 -2.20 -20.43 4.27
C GLU A 270 -2.34 -21.73 3.44
N PRO A 271 -1.75 -22.86 3.89
CA PRO A 271 -1.88 -24.15 3.21
C PRO A 271 -3.28 -24.76 3.36
N ASP A 272 -3.98 -24.50 4.47
CA ASP A 272 -5.32 -25.00 4.74
C ASP A 272 -6.38 -24.01 4.23
N LEU A 273 -6.85 -24.23 3.00
CA LEU A 273 -7.82 -23.36 2.33
C LEU A 273 -9.16 -23.23 3.09
N ASP A 274 -9.48 -24.16 4.01
CA ASP A 274 -10.69 -24.06 4.83
C ASP A 274 -10.58 -22.99 5.93
N LYS A 275 -9.37 -22.57 6.29
CA LYS A 275 -9.15 -21.47 7.25
C LYS A 275 -9.28 -20.08 6.63
N ILE A 276 -9.21 -19.99 5.30
CA ILE A 276 -9.44 -18.74 4.57
C ILE A 276 -10.94 -18.44 4.67
N GLN A 277 -11.31 -17.45 5.45
CA GLN A 277 -12.70 -17.00 5.62
C GLN A 277 -12.77 -15.48 5.52
N LEU A 278 -13.96 -14.97 5.23
CA LEU A 278 -14.20 -13.54 5.14
C LEU A 278 -14.65 -12.97 6.48
N ASN A 279 -13.86 -12.08 7.06
CA ASN A 279 -14.23 -11.31 8.24
C ASN A 279 -15.09 -10.11 7.85
N ILE A 280 -16.38 -10.38 7.58
CA ILE A 280 -17.35 -9.36 7.17
C ILE A 280 -17.50 -8.21 8.19
N PRO A 281 -17.51 -8.45 9.52
CA PRO A 281 -17.54 -7.35 10.50
C PRO A 281 -16.37 -6.38 10.37
N VAL A 282 -15.14 -6.88 10.19
CA VAL A 282 -13.93 -6.06 9.99
C VAL A 282 -14.02 -5.30 8.66
N PHE A 283 -14.44 -5.95 7.58
CA PHE A 283 -14.66 -5.26 6.30
C PHE A 283 -15.70 -4.15 6.40
N LYS A 284 -16.83 -4.38 7.08
CA LYS A 284 -17.86 -3.36 7.28
C LYS A 284 -17.32 -2.14 8.03
N ALA A 285 -16.56 -2.36 9.10
CA ALA A 285 -15.95 -1.29 9.87
C ALA A 285 -14.93 -0.49 9.04
N PHE A 286 -14.08 -1.17 8.27
CA PHE A 286 -13.15 -0.52 7.34
C PHE A 286 -13.87 0.30 6.28
N ALA A 287 -14.87 -0.27 5.60
CA ALA A 287 -15.64 0.42 4.56
C ALA A 287 -16.33 1.67 5.12
N GLN A 288 -16.88 1.60 6.34
CA GLN A 288 -17.44 2.76 7.04
C GLN A 288 -16.40 3.85 7.29
N GLY A 289 -15.20 3.47 7.75
CA GLY A 289 -14.11 4.42 7.98
C GLY A 289 -13.66 5.11 6.70
N PHE A 290 -13.44 4.33 5.64
CA PHE A 290 -12.96 4.83 4.35
C PHE A 290 -13.99 5.73 3.65
N LEU A 291 -15.20 5.22 3.45
CA LEU A 291 -16.25 5.93 2.71
C LEU A 291 -16.82 7.12 3.49
N GLY A 292 -16.72 7.10 4.82
CA GLY A 292 -17.02 8.27 5.65
C GLY A 292 -16.09 9.46 5.37
N GLN A 293 -14.95 9.27 4.71
CA GLN A 293 -14.02 10.33 4.32
C GLN A 293 -14.06 10.65 2.82
N THR A 294 -14.41 9.67 1.97
CA THR A 294 -14.23 9.79 0.51
C THR A 294 -15.54 9.88 -0.28
N ALA A 295 -16.65 9.35 0.24
CA ALA A 295 -17.87 9.17 -0.56
C ALA A 295 -18.45 10.48 -1.12
N SER A 296 -18.23 11.61 -0.46
CA SER A 296 -18.79 12.91 -0.84
C SER A 296 -18.31 13.43 -2.20
N TYR A 297 -17.14 12.99 -2.67
CA TYR A 297 -16.57 13.45 -3.95
C TYR A 297 -16.43 12.32 -5.00
N MET A 298 -16.86 11.10 -4.68
CA MET A 298 -16.79 9.97 -5.60
C MET A 298 -18.00 9.92 -6.52
N SER A 299 -17.77 9.55 -7.78
CA SER A 299 -18.88 9.22 -8.69
C SER A 299 -19.48 7.85 -8.38
N THR A 300 -20.71 7.61 -8.83
CA THR A 300 -21.34 6.28 -8.74
C THR A 300 -20.49 5.19 -9.41
N THR A 301 -19.85 5.48 -10.55
CA THR A 301 -18.97 4.53 -11.23
C THR A 301 -17.75 4.20 -10.39
N GLU A 302 -17.17 5.21 -9.75
CA GLU A 302 -16.01 5.04 -8.89
C GLU A 302 -16.34 4.22 -7.63
N LEU A 303 -17.47 4.50 -6.98
CA LEU A 303 -17.96 3.71 -5.84
C LEU A 303 -18.17 2.24 -6.21
N ARG A 304 -18.77 1.97 -7.37
CA ARG A 304 -18.95 0.60 -7.88
C ARG A 304 -17.61 -0.09 -8.14
N SER A 305 -16.62 0.64 -8.66
CA SER A 305 -15.30 0.09 -8.95
C SER A 305 -14.55 -0.40 -7.72
N LEU A 306 -14.87 0.11 -6.52
CA LEU A 306 -14.25 -0.36 -5.28
C LEU A 306 -14.44 -1.87 -5.09
N THR A 307 -15.64 -2.39 -5.37
CA THR A 307 -15.91 -3.83 -5.28
C THR A 307 -15.20 -4.66 -6.34
N LEU A 308 -14.91 -4.08 -7.51
CA LEU A 308 -14.07 -4.72 -8.53
C LEU A 308 -12.61 -4.82 -8.03
N GLY A 309 -12.13 -3.80 -7.31
CA GLY A 309 -10.81 -3.81 -6.69
C GLY A 309 -10.63 -4.93 -5.67
N ILE A 310 -11.68 -5.18 -4.86
CA ILE A 310 -11.67 -6.23 -3.83
C ILE A 310 -11.33 -7.61 -4.42
N THR A 311 -11.86 -7.94 -5.61
CA THR A 311 -11.58 -9.22 -6.28
C THR A 311 -10.33 -9.15 -7.15
N LEU A 312 -10.05 -8.01 -7.81
CA LEU A 312 -8.91 -7.85 -8.70
C LEU A 312 -7.56 -8.00 -7.99
N LEU A 313 -7.39 -7.39 -6.82
CA LEU A 313 -6.09 -7.34 -6.15
C LEU A 313 -5.61 -8.73 -5.66
N PRO A 314 -6.43 -9.55 -4.98
CA PRO A 314 -6.04 -10.94 -4.72
C PRO A 314 -5.86 -11.76 -6.00
N PHE A 315 -6.64 -11.50 -7.06
CA PHE A 315 -6.44 -12.17 -8.34
C PHE A 315 -5.07 -11.85 -8.96
N ILE A 316 -4.65 -10.58 -8.98
CA ILE A 316 -3.33 -10.15 -9.45
C ILE A 316 -2.24 -10.84 -8.63
N MET A 317 -2.37 -10.89 -7.30
CA MET A 317 -1.39 -11.57 -6.45
C MET A 317 -1.31 -13.06 -6.76
N GLY A 318 -2.45 -13.75 -6.84
CA GLY A 318 -2.49 -15.18 -7.21
C GLY A 318 -1.89 -15.45 -8.58
N LEU A 319 -2.19 -14.61 -9.56
CA LEU A 319 -1.63 -14.70 -10.92
C LEU A 319 -0.11 -14.50 -10.93
N ARG A 320 0.41 -13.52 -10.17
CA ARG A 320 1.85 -13.27 -10.05
C ARG A 320 2.57 -14.46 -9.40
N PHE A 321 2.02 -15.02 -8.33
CA PHE A 321 2.60 -16.21 -7.69
C PHE A 321 2.57 -17.43 -8.61
N LEU A 322 1.45 -17.68 -9.29
CA LEU A 322 1.34 -18.78 -10.24
C LEU A 322 2.34 -18.64 -11.41
N THR A 323 2.44 -17.42 -11.96
CA THR A 323 3.40 -17.11 -13.04
C THR A 323 4.83 -17.36 -12.59
N ASP A 324 5.20 -16.93 -11.38
CA ASP A 324 6.53 -17.15 -10.83
C ASP A 324 6.80 -18.64 -10.56
N TYR A 325 5.80 -19.39 -10.08
CA TYR A 325 5.92 -20.84 -9.89
C TYR A 325 6.23 -21.58 -11.19
N ILE A 326 5.54 -21.24 -12.29
CA ILE A 326 5.77 -21.83 -13.63
C ILE A 326 7.16 -21.46 -14.16
N ASN A 327 7.65 -20.25 -13.84
CA ASN A 327 8.97 -19.78 -14.22
C ASN A 327 10.10 -20.31 -13.32
N GLY A 328 9.80 -21.03 -12.24
CA GLY A 328 10.80 -21.61 -11.34
C GLY A 328 11.20 -20.72 -10.17
N ASP A 329 10.27 -19.91 -9.64
CA ASP A 329 10.42 -19.13 -8.40
C ASP A 329 11.57 -18.10 -8.44
N THR A 330 11.59 -17.31 -9.51
CA THR A 330 12.67 -16.36 -9.81
C THR A 330 12.45 -14.96 -9.24
N TYR A 331 11.20 -14.63 -8.89
CA TYR A 331 10.81 -13.30 -8.41
C TYR A 331 10.59 -13.27 -6.89
N TYR A 332 9.76 -14.18 -6.36
CA TYR A 332 9.42 -14.23 -4.95
C TYR A 332 10.34 -15.18 -4.20
N LYS A 333 10.77 -14.77 -3.00
CA LYS A 333 11.46 -15.68 -2.08
C LYS A 333 10.52 -16.80 -1.66
N THR A 334 10.98 -18.03 -1.81
CA THR A 334 10.26 -19.25 -1.42
C THR A 334 10.96 -19.93 -0.25
N ALA A 335 10.18 -20.62 0.59
CA ALA A 335 10.69 -21.38 1.73
C ALA A 335 10.79 -22.88 1.41
N PHE A 336 10.02 -23.33 0.41
CA PHE A 336 9.98 -24.70 -0.10
C PHE A 336 9.52 -24.67 -1.59
N PRO A 337 9.75 -25.73 -2.37
CA PRO A 337 9.57 -25.71 -3.82
C PRO A 337 8.17 -25.32 -4.32
N ALA A 338 7.10 -25.67 -3.60
CA ALA A 338 5.72 -25.38 -3.98
C ALA A 338 5.15 -24.10 -3.35
N HIS A 339 5.99 -23.25 -2.73
CA HIS A 339 5.51 -22.14 -1.89
C HIS A 339 4.70 -21.10 -2.69
N ASN A 340 5.13 -20.75 -3.90
CA ASN A 340 4.36 -19.83 -4.75
C ASN A 340 3.05 -20.46 -5.26
N LEU A 341 3.01 -21.77 -5.52
CA LEU A 341 1.76 -22.44 -5.86
C LEU A 341 0.77 -22.44 -4.68
N GLN A 342 1.25 -22.65 -3.45
CA GLN A 342 0.44 -22.53 -2.24
C GLN A 342 -0.14 -21.12 -2.08
N ARG A 343 0.68 -20.08 -2.22
CA ARG A 343 0.23 -18.68 -2.22
C ARG A 343 -0.82 -18.43 -3.29
N ALA A 344 -0.58 -18.88 -4.52
CA ALA A 344 -1.54 -18.72 -5.62
C ALA A 344 -2.90 -19.33 -5.29
N ARG A 345 -2.92 -20.57 -4.75
CA ARG A 345 -4.13 -21.25 -4.32
C ARG A 345 -4.86 -20.53 -3.20
N ALA A 346 -4.14 -20.03 -2.20
CA ALA A 346 -4.74 -19.23 -1.13
C ALA A 346 -5.41 -17.96 -1.67
N GLN A 347 -4.74 -17.23 -2.57
CA GLN A 347 -5.31 -16.04 -3.18
C GLN A 347 -6.51 -16.34 -4.08
N PHE A 348 -6.47 -17.42 -4.88
CA PHE A 348 -7.61 -17.82 -5.72
C PHE A 348 -8.80 -18.29 -4.89
N ASN A 349 -8.57 -19.02 -3.80
CA ASN A 349 -9.63 -19.40 -2.86
C ASN A 349 -10.29 -18.16 -2.23
N LEU A 350 -9.49 -17.15 -1.85
CA LEU A 350 -10.01 -15.87 -1.40
C LEU A 350 -10.87 -15.19 -2.48
N VAL A 351 -10.43 -15.15 -3.74
CA VAL A 351 -11.21 -14.61 -4.87
C VAL A 351 -12.58 -15.32 -4.98
N GLU A 352 -12.63 -16.65 -4.94
CA GLU A 352 -13.91 -17.38 -5.01
C GLU A 352 -14.86 -17.03 -3.87
N LYS A 353 -14.34 -16.85 -2.65
CA LYS A 353 -15.15 -16.44 -1.49
C LYS A 353 -15.67 -15.02 -1.66
N LEU A 354 -14.84 -14.11 -2.15
CA LEU A 354 -15.23 -12.72 -2.42
C LEU A 354 -16.29 -12.63 -3.52
N GLU A 355 -16.16 -13.44 -4.59
CA GLU A 355 -17.17 -13.53 -5.65
C GLU A 355 -18.51 -14.06 -5.12
N LYS A 356 -18.49 -15.13 -4.30
CA LYS A 356 -19.70 -15.65 -3.64
C LYS A 356 -20.36 -14.61 -2.72
N ALA A 357 -19.55 -13.79 -2.06
CA ALA A 357 -20.02 -12.73 -1.16
C ALA A 357 -20.30 -11.39 -1.86
N HIS A 358 -20.16 -11.30 -3.20
CA HIS A 358 -20.17 -10.02 -3.93
C HIS A 358 -21.38 -9.14 -3.59
N HIS A 359 -22.60 -9.69 -3.58
CA HIS A 359 -23.81 -8.94 -3.26
C HIS A 359 -23.77 -8.34 -1.84
N GLN A 360 -23.26 -9.09 -0.86
CA GLN A 360 -23.12 -8.62 0.52
C GLN A 360 -22.07 -7.51 0.61
N LEU A 361 -20.90 -7.70 -0.02
CA LEU A 361 -19.82 -6.72 -0.01
C LEU A 361 -20.25 -5.41 -0.69
N TYR A 362 -20.93 -5.52 -1.84
CA TYR A 362 -21.48 -4.38 -2.56
C TYR A 362 -22.52 -3.62 -1.73
N ALA A 363 -23.45 -4.32 -1.08
CA ALA A 363 -24.44 -3.67 -0.22
C ALA A 363 -23.78 -2.91 0.95
N ILE A 364 -22.72 -3.47 1.55
CA ILE A 364 -21.96 -2.80 2.60
C ILE A 364 -21.29 -1.52 2.08
N VAL A 365 -20.64 -1.58 0.92
CA VAL A 365 -20.00 -0.41 0.29
C VAL A 365 -21.03 0.68 0.00
N MET A 366 -22.14 0.35 -0.65
CA MET A 366 -23.16 1.34 -1.00
C MET A 366 -23.80 1.96 0.25
N HIS A 367 -24.12 1.15 1.26
CA HIS A 367 -24.67 1.66 2.51
C HIS A 367 -23.68 2.57 3.26
N ALA A 368 -22.40 2.19 3.33
CA ALA A 368 -21.36 3.01 3.95
C ALA A 368 -21.19 4.36 3.21
N ALA A 369 -21.29 4.36 1.88
CA ALA A 369 -21.26 5.58 1.07
C ALA A 369 -22.47 6.49 1.35
N GLU A 370 -23.69 5.93 1.40
CA GLU A 370 -24.91 6.67 1.75
C GLU A 370 -24.82 7.34 3.13
N VAL A 371 -24.30 6.62 4.12
CA VAL A 371 -24.07 7.15 5.47
C VAL A 371 -23.02 8.26 5.45
N GLY A 372 -21.90 8.07 4.74
CA GLY A 372 -20.82 9.06 4.61
C GLY A 372 -21.26 10.37 3.95
N MET A 373 -22.07 10.29 2.90
CA MET A 373 -22.67 11.48 2.25
C MET A 373 -23.60 12.23 3.19
N SER A 374 -24.42 11.52 3.97
CA SER A 374 -25.37 12.12 4.92
C SER A 374 -24.68 12.88 6.07
N HIS A 375 -23.54 12.39 6.56
CA HIS A 375 -22.79 13.05 7.65
C HIS A 375 -22.09 14.33 7.18
N THR A 376 -21.76 14.43 5.89
CA THR A 376 -21.13 15.62 5.31
C THR A 376 -22.12 16.78 5.24
N HIS A 377 -23.38 16.50 4.86
CA HIS A 377 -24.46 17.50 4.83
C HIS A 377 -24.87 18.01 6.23
N ALA A 378 -24.78 17.17 7.27
CA ALA A 378 -25.05 17.61 8.63
C ALA A 378 -23.97 18.57 9.16
N LYS A 379 -22.69 18.30 8.86
CA LYS A 379 -21.58 19.16 9.27
C LYS A 379 -21.56 20.51 8.54
N SER A 380 -21.94 20.58 7.27
CA SER A 380 -22.03 21.87 6.55
C SER A 380 -23.07 22.81 7.15
N ASN A 381 -24.17 22.27 7.69
CA ASN A 381 -25.24 23.08 8.29
C ASN A 381 -24.92 23.58 9.71
N GLU A 382 -23.92 23.01 10.40
CA GLU A 382 -23.48 23.48 11.72
C GLU A 382 -22.46 24.64 11.65
N PHE A 383 -21.82 24.87 10.50
CA PHE A 383 -20.90 25.99 10.28
C PHE A 383 -21.56 27.22 9.63
N GLU A 384 -22.81 27.11 9.17
CA GLU A 384 -23.62 28.23 8.64
C GLU A 384 -24.64 28.79 9.64
N GLY A 385 -24.61 28.33 10.90
CA GLY A 385 -25.54 28.70 11.99
C GLY A 385 -24.99 29.74 12.96
#